data_AF-A0A7X8CQ52-F1
#
_entry.id   AF-A0A7X8CQ52-F1
#
_cell.length_a   1.000
_cell.length_b   1.000
_cell.length_c   1.000
_cell.angle_alpha   90.00
_cell.angle_beta   90.00
_cell.angle_gamma   90.00
#
_symmetry.space_group_name_H-M   'P 1'
#
loop_
_entity.id
_entity.type
_entity.pdbx_description
1 polymer ?
#
loop_
_entity_poly.entity_id
_entity_poly.type
_entity_poly.pdbx_seq_one_letter_code
_entity_poly.pdbx_strand_id
1 'polypeptide(L)'
;MYLGYKGKTGIILLFLFTVAANAQTGSGYRYMFGADQLKGNIRSDDRTIIIDYSLPELYVNNLTDRNGSFYRLAAPGHSLSSDPGKPELPVFSRLITIPEGASVHVKISGVKSQKITPSRNNIQGILYPAQPGETKQQEGRKPEFAFDRKTYSARKTIFSDTVAIEPLGRIRGKQISNLVISPVRYNPRANVLEVITLMKIEIRFTGGYDKGDSSPSSESELFNETLDKGLLNYSPAGLITGFSTEPVGMIILTDSTFRKCLEPLYKWKTQKGFKLNILYRGKGTTGSTYSEMKDAISRVYSEALANGHAPEYLLIIGDISRIPYYGTDNITDMYYGETDGGSDYLPDMYIGRIPAPDTNSVKIAVEKILQYERFEFAGTNNFYSKALVFAGKDATYAGYMNGQIRYALDNYLNTAGNISERHFFYPEGATKKDSILKLITEGLSFINYTGHGSQFGWLHVDIKSSDIRLLKNQNMYPFIISNA
;
A
#
# COMPACT_ATOMS: atom_id res chain seq x y z
N MET A 1 45.65 12.63 -65.02
CA MET A 1 46.75 13.61 -65.09
C MET A 1 46.32 14.83 -64.31
N TYR A 2 46.98 15.10 -63.18
CA TYR A 2 47.13 16.36 -62.42
C TYR A 2 45.91 17.28 -62.16
N LEU A 3 45.47 17.33 -60.89
CA LEU A 3 45.50 18.47 -59.91
C LEU A 3 44.45 19.57 -60.17
N GLY A 4 43.65 20.06 -59.23
CA GLY A 4 43.55 19.90 -57.78
C GLY A 4 42.95 21.20 -57.20
N TYR A 5 42.11 21.15 -56.16
CA TYR A 5 41.98 22.25 -55.19
C TYR A 5 41.39 21.72 -53.86
N LYS A 6 42.02 22.19 -52.78
CA LYS A 6 41.87 21.74 -51.39
C LYS A 6 40.75 22.48 -50.64
N GLY A 7 40.18 21.80 -49.64
CA GLY A 7 40.09 22.35 -48.28
C GLY A 7 38.69 22.53 -47.69
N LYS A 8 38.26 21.61 -46.83
CA LYS A 8 38.32 21.77 -45.37
C LYS A 8 37.82 20.53 -44.65
N THR A 9 38.64 20.10 -43.71
CA THR A 9 38.50 19.05 -42.71
C THR A 9 37.32 19.35 -41.77
N GLY A 10 36.46 18.36 -41.56
CA GLY A 10 35.49 18.32 -40.46
C GLY A 10 35.56 16.95 -39.81
N ILE A 11 36.45 16.78 -38.85
CA ILE A 11 36.49 15.62 -37.95
C ILE A 11 35.22 15.73 -37.09
N ILE A 12 34.23 14.86 -37.33
CA ILE A 12 33.12 14.68 -36.41
C ILE A 12 33.67 13.90 -35.22
N LEU A 13 34.04 14.63 -34.16
CA LEU A 13 34.35 14.05 -32.86
C LEU A 13 33.04 13.48 -32.31
N LEU A 14 32.88 12.17 -32.39
CA LEU A 14 31.81 11.43 -31.73
C LEU A 14 32.07 11.52 -30.21
N PHE A 15 31.47 12.49 -29.53
CA PHE A 15 31.41 12.49 -28.07
C PHE A 15 30.47 11.36 -27.65
N LEU A 16 31.05 10.17 -27.46
CA LEU A 16 30.50 9.11 -26.61
C LEU A 16 30.39 9.68 -25.19
N PHE A 17 29.25 10.29 -24.87
CA PHE A 17 28.83 10.50 -23.49
C PHE A 17 28.56 9.11 -22.90
N THR A 18 29.61 8.47 -22.41
CA THR A 18 29.50 7.45 -21.37
C THR A 18 29.02 8.17 -20.12
N VAL A 19 27.71 8.29 -19.96
CA VAL A 19 27.15 8.58 -18.65
C VAL A 19 27.47 7.35 -17.82
N ALA A 20 28.54 7.44 -17.03
CA ALA A 20 28.86 6.46 -16.02
C ALA A 20 27.62 6.32 -15.13
N ALA A 21 26.92 5.20 -15.31
CA ALA A 21 25.90 4.75 -14.38
C ALA A 21 26.63 4.48 -13.06
N ASN A 22 26.68 5.48 -12.18
CA ASN A 22 27.02 5.27 -10.78
C ASN A 22 25.83 4.58 -10.11
N ALA A 23 25.60 3.32 -10.46
CA ALA A 23 25.09 2.38 -9.49
C ALA A 23 26.23 2.21 -8.48
N GLN A 24 26.22 2.99 -7.39
CA GLN A 24 27.10 2.71 -6.26
C GLN A 24 26.64 1.38 -5.67
N THR A 25 27.24 0.29 -6.14
CA THR A 25 27.32 -0.96 -5.40
C THR A 25 28.24 -0.72 -4.21
N GLY A 26 27.70 -0.08 -3.17
CA GLY A 26 28.40 0.08 -1.90
C GLY A 26 28.81 -1.30 -1.39
N SER A 27 30.08 -1.47 -1.02
CA SER A 27 30.51 -2.63 -0.27
C SER A 27 29.68 -2.73 1.01
N GLY A 28 29.12 -3.91 1.28
CA GLY A 28 28.29 -4.15 2.45
C GLY A 28 28.78 -5.37 3.22
N TYR A 29 28.41 -5.43 4.49
CA TYR A 29 28.70 -6.58 5.35
C TYR A 29 27.41 -7.12 5.94
N ARG A 30 27.25 -8.44 5.90
CA ARG A 30 26.11 -9.14 6.48
C ARG A 30 26.52 -9.80 7.77
N TYR A 31 25.95 -9.34 8.88
CA TYR A 31 26.08 -10.00 10.18
C TYR A 31 25.03 -11.11 10.27
N MET A 32 25.47 -12.35 10.42
CA MET A 32 24.61 -13.49 10.66
C MET A 32 24.52 -13.75 12.16
N PHE A 33 23.30 -13.78 12.69
CA PHE A 33 23.04 -14.10 14.09
C PHE A 33 22.42 -15.49 14.09
N GLY A 34 23.20 -16.52 14.40
CA GLY A 34 22.83 -17.94 14.27
C GLY A 34 21.47 -18.31 14.89
N ALA A 35 20.41 -18.15 14.10
CA ALA A 35 19.01 -18.30 14.48
C ALA A 35 18.35 -19.49 13.76
N ASP A 36 19.13 -20.48 13.35
CA ASP A 36 18.66 -21.70 12.66
C ASP A 36 17.72 -22.59 13.52
N GLN A 37 17.31 -22.17 14.72
CA GLN A 37 16.42 -22.97 15.57
C GLN A 37 15.14 -22.27 16.06
N LEU A 38 14.93 -20.98 15.77
CA LEU A 38 13.68 -20.31 16.13
C LEU A 38 13.26 -19.38 14.98
N LYS A 39 12.45 -19.90 14.06
CA LYS A 39 11.55 -19.04 13.27
C LYS A 39 10.73 -18.26 14.28
N GLY A 40 10.82 -16.93 14.23
CA GLY A 40 10.04 -16.09 15.14
C GLY A 40 8.58 -16.54 15.11
N ASN A 41 8.00 -16.75 16.28
CA ASN A 41 6.65 -17.28 16.41
C ASN A 41 5.77 -16.20 17.02
N ILE A 42 4.56 -16.07 16.49
CA ILE A 42 3.57 -15.12 16.96
C ILE A 42 2.35 -15.93 17.33
N ARG A 43 1.91 -15.77 18.57
CA ARG A 43 0.72 -16.40 19.10
C ARG A 43 -0.14 -15.32 19.71
N SER A 44 -1.42 -15.33 19.38
CA SER A 44 -2.38 -14.39 19.92
C SER A 44 -3.65 -15.10 20.35
N ASP A 45 -4.24 -14.57 21.40
CA ASP A 45 -5.64 -14.79 21.78
C ASP A 45 -6.27 -13.41 22.07
N ASP A 46 -7.52 -13.41 22.54
CA ASP A 46 -8.29 -12.18 22.75
C ASP A 46 -7.69 -11.25 23.82
N ARG A 47 -6.78 -11.75 24.68
CA ARG A 47 -6.22 -11.00 25.81
C ARG A 47 -4.70 -10.86 25.77
N THR A 48 -4.03 -11.63 24.93
CA THR A 48 -2.57 -11.69 24.92
C THR A 48 -2.00 -11.81 23.52
N ILE A 49 -0.85 -11.16 23.31
CA ILE A 49 0.00 -11.37 22.14
C ILE A 49 1.37 -11.77 22.65
N ILE A 50 1.85 -12.93 22.23
CA ILE A 50 3.18 -13.45 22.53
C ILE A 50 3.97 -13.49 21.24
N ILE A 51 5.10 -12.78 21.24
CA ILE A 51 6.03 -12.71 20.10
C ILE A 51 7.38 -13.23 20.57
N ASP A 52 7.77 -14.38 20.03
CA ASP A 52 9.14 -14.87 20.11
C ASP A 52 9.92 -14.21 18.97
N TYR A 53 10.47 -13.03 19.24
CA TYR A 53 11.20 -12.23 18.26
C TYR A 53 12.60 -12.81 18.00
N SER A 54 12.94 -12.91 16.71
CA SER A 54 14.23 -13.40 16.23
C SER A 54 14.69 -12.58 15.02
N LEU A 55 15.89 -12.01 15.10
CA LEU A 55 16.54 -11.32 14.00
C LEU A 55 17.68 -12.19 13.47
N PRO A 56 17.54 -12.81 12.28
CA PRO A 56 18.52 -13.77 11.77
C PRO A 56 19.76 -13.10 11.16
N GLU A 57 19.59 -11.92 10.55
CA GLU A 57 20.69 -11.20 9.93
C GLU A 57 20.46 -9.68 10.00
N LEU A 58 21.56 -8.93 10.00
CA LEU A 58 21.57 -7.49 9.79
C LEU A 58 22.57 -7.17 8.69
N TYR A 59 22.09 -6.51 7.64
CA TYR A 59 22.91 -6.07 6.54
C TYR A 59 23.28 -4.60 6.69
N VAL A 60 24.56 -4.28 6.51
CA VAL A 60 25.11 -2.92 6.63
C VAL A 60 25.73 -2.54 5.30
N ASN A 61 25.18 -1.51 4.66
CA ASN A 61 25.60 -1.03 3.34
C ASN A 61 26.33 0.29 3.44
N ASN A 62 27.54 0.39 2.88
CA ASN A 62 28.18 1.68 2.69
C ASN A 62 27.37 2.56 1.71
N LEU A 63 27.28 3.84 2.03
CA LEU A 63 26.64 4.86 1.21
C LEU A 63 27.48 6.13 1.28
N THR A 64 28.04 6.56 0.16
CA THR A 64 28.83 7.80 0.11
C THR A 64 28.24 8.73 -0.93
N ASP A 65 27.72 9.87 -0.50
CA ASP A 65 27.14 10.87 -1.38
C ASP A 65 27.76 12.26 -1.13
N ARG A 66 27.16 13.29 -1.73
CA ARG A 66 27.59 14.70 -1.56
C ARG A 66 27.49 15.21 -0.11
N ASN A 67 26.72 14.55 0.75
CA ASN A 67 26.49 14.92 2.14
C ASN A 67 27.47 14.23 3.09
N GLY A 68 28.22 13.23 2.61
CA GLY A 68 29.27 12.55 3.37
C GLY A 68 29.32 11.05 3.15
N SER A 69 30.12 10.38 3.99
CA SER A 69 30.16 8.92 4.07
C SER A 69 29.27 8.45 5.20
N PHE A 70 28.39 7.51 4.87
CA PHE A 70 27.40 6.93 5.75
C PHE A 70 27.32 5.43 5.54
N TYR A 71 26.52 4.77 6.38
CA TYR A 71 26.01 3.44 6.11
C TYR A 71 24.52 3.33 6.42
N ARG A 72 23.83 2.44 5.72
CA ARG A 72 22.42 2.09 5.95
C ARG A 72 22.29 0.68 6.46
N LEU A 73 21.23 0.44 7.22
CA LEU A 73 20.90 -0.88 7.77
C LEU A 73 19.75 -1.49 6.99
N ALA A 74 19.73 -2.81 6.87
CA ALA A 74 18.59 -3.57 6.39
C ALA A 74 18.45 -4.86 7.19
N ALA A 75 17.24 -5.17 7.62
CA ALA A 75 16.90 -6.38 8.34
C ALA A 75 15.68 -7.06 7.68
N PRO A 76 15.68 -8.39 7.51
CA PRO A 76 14.54 -9.09 6.91
C PRO A 76 13.23 -8.81 7.65
N GLY A 77 12.18 -8.47 6.92
CA GLY A 77 10.85 -8.21 7.49
C GLY A 77 10.70 -6.89 8.25
N HIS A 78 11.72 -6.03 8.23
CA HIS A 78 11.71 -4.72 8.89
C HIS A 78 11.62 -3.60 7.87
N SER A 79 10.90 -2.53 8.22
CA SER A 79 10.99 -1.23 7.56
C SER A 79 12.02 -0.35 8.28
N LEU A 80 12.23 0.87 7.79
CA LEU A 80 13.14 1.84 8.41
C LEU A 80 12.34 2.90 9.18
N SER A 81 12.88 3.36 10.30
CA SER A 81 12.31 4.48 11.06
C SER A 81 12.32 5.76 10.22
N SER A 82 11.30 6.60 10.38
CA SER A 82 11.03 7.73 9.49
C SER A 82 11.14 9.12 10.15
N ASP A 83 11.69 9.23 11.36
CA ASP A 83 11.85 10.51 12.07
C ASP A 83 12.99 11.34 11.43
N PRO A 84 12.68 12.41 10.67
CA PRO A 84 13.65 13.07 9.82
C PRO A 84 14.86 13.62 10.58
N GLY A 85 16.06 13.31 10.08
CA GLY A 85 17.34 13.75 10.64
C GLY A 85 17.86 12.90 11.80
N LYS A 86 17.05 12.02 12.40
CA LYS A 86 17.50 11.02 13.39
C LYS A 86 18.02 9.75 12.69
N PRO A 87 18.76 8.86 13.38
CA PRO A 87 19.30 7.67 12.72
C PRO A 87 18.21 6.76 12.12
N GLU A 88 18.44 6.34 10.88
CA GLU A 88 17.59 5.42 10.13
C GLU A 88 17.79 3.98 10.62
N LEU A 89 16.90 3.50 11.48
CA LEU A 89 17.01 2.21 12.15
C LEU A 89 15.96 1.22 11.66
N PRO A 90 16.28 -0.09 11.55
CA PRO A 90 15.27 -1.10 11.26
C PRO A 90 14.24 -1.21 12.37
N VAL A 91 12.96 -1.22 11.99
CA VAL A 91 11.80 -1.38 12.87
C VAL A 91 10.88 -2.45 12.30
N PHE A 92 10.33 -3.29 13.17
CA PHE A 92 9.29 -4.24 12.80
C PHE A 92 7.94 -3.67 13.24
N SER A 93 7.08 -3.38 12.27
CA SER A 93 5.78 -2.75 12.51
C SER A 93 4.64 -3.66 12.05
N ARG A 94 3.61 -3.80 12.88
CA ARG A 94 2.38 -4.54 12.56
C ARG A 94 1.16 -3.89 13.20
N LEU A 95 0.02 -3.93 12.52
CA LEU A 95 -1.24 -3.48 13.11
C LEU A 95 -1.74 -4.52 14.12
N ILE A 96 -2.30 -4.05 15.24
CA ILE A 96 -2.99 -4.84 16.25
C ILE A 96 -4.32 -4.19 16.61
N THR A 97 -5.28 -5.01 17.05
CA THR A 97 -6.48 -4.53 17.72
C THR A 97 -6.27 -4.52 19.23
N ILE A 98 -6.76 -3.48 19.89
CA ILE A 98 -6.81 -3.40 21.35
C ILE A 98 -8.28 -3.48 21.76
N PRO A 99 -8.67 -4.41 22.66
CA PRO A 99 -10.04 -4.47 23.17
C PRO A 99 -10.49 -3.14 23.78
N GLU A 100 -11.75 -2.79 23.59
CA GLU A 100 -12.27 -1.50 24.06
C GLU A 100 -12.19 -1.38 25.58
N GLY A 101 -11.60 -0.27 26.05
CA GLY A 101 -11.39 0.00 27.48
C GLY A 101 -10.26 -0.82 28.10
N ALA A 102 -9.53 -1.63 27.34
CA ALA A 102 -8.38 -2.36 27.84
C ALA A 102 -7.16 -1.45 28.04
N SER A 103 -6.44 -1.70 29.12
CA SER A 103 -5.10 -1.16 29.36
C SER A 103 -4.05 -2.17 28.86
N VAL A 104 -2.97 -1.65 28.28
CA VAL A 104 -1.94 -2.49 27.66
C VAL A 104 -0.71 -2.57 28.54
N HIS A 105 -0.28 -3.80 28.84
CA HIS A 105 0.94 -4.07 29.60
C HIS A 105 1.91 -4.89 28.76
N VAL A 106 3.11 -4.35 28.53
CA VAL A 106 4.17 -5.02 27.76
C VAL A 106 5.23 -5.54 28.71
N LYS A 107 5.54 -6.84 28.60
CA LYS A 107 6.64 -7.50 29.30
C LYS A 107 7.64 -8.05 28.29
N ILE A 108 8.90 -7.67 28.44
CA ILE A 108 10.01 -8.14 27.61
C ILE A 108 10.89 -9.05 28.47
N SER A 109 11.28 -10.22 27.94
CA SER A 109 12.13 -11.19 28.64
C SER A 109 13.04 -11.94 27.67
N GLY A 110 14.03 -12.67 28.19
CA GLY A 110 14.91 -13.51 27.36
C GLY A 110 15.76 -12.75 26.33
N VAL A 111 16.06 -11.47 26.60
CA VAL A 111 16.78 -10.60 25.66
C VAL A 111 18.22 -11.09 25.46
N LYS A 112 18.59 -11.35 24.21
CA LYS A 112 19.98 -11.53 23.78
C LYS A 112 20.34 -10.43 22.79
N SER A 113 21.52 -9.84 22.99
CA SER A 113 21.98 -8.73 22.17
C SER A 113 23.42 -8.92 21.73
N GLN A 114 23.77 -8.32 20.60
CA GLN A 114 25.13 -8.23 20.09
C GLN A 114 25.52 -6.77 19.86
N LYS A 115 26.79 -6.45 20.12
CA LYS A 115 27.36 -5.15 19.78
C LYS A 115 28.11 -5.25 18.46
N ILE A 116 27.75 -4.39 17.52
CA ILE A 116 28.39 -4.29 16.22
C ILE A 116 29.12 -2.95 16.13
N THR A 117 30.37 -3.01 15.70
CA THR A 117 31.20 -1.85 15.37
C THR A 117 31.47 -1.89 13.88
N PRO A 118 30.71 -1.17 13.04
CA PRO A 118 30.78 -1.30 11.58
C PRO A 118 32.20 -1.11 11.01
N SER A 119 32.99 -0.22 11.60
CA SER A 119 34.38 0.03 11.18
C SER A 119 35.30 -1.20 11.23
N ARG A 120 34.96 -2.24 12.00
CA ARG A 120 35.73 -3.52 12.02
C ARG A 120 35.59 -4.32 10.73
N ASN A 121 34.55 -4.04 9.93
CA ASN A 121 34.27 -4.72 8.66
C ASN A 121 34.39 -3.76 7.47
N ASN A 122 35.31 -2.79 7.55
CA ASN A 122 35.57 -1.81 6.49
C ASN A 122 34.34 -0.97 6.09
N ILE A 123 33.36 -0.82 6.99
CA ILE A 123 32.25 0.12 6.81
C ILE A 123 32.70 1.50 7.27
N GLN A 124 32.59 2.48 6.40
CA GLN A 124 33.01 3.86 6.65
C GLN A 124 31.81 4.74 7.04
N GLY A 125 32.09 5.89 7.64
CA GLY A 125 31.06 6.87 7.98
C GLY A 125 30.23 6.52 9.22
N ILE A 126 29.10 7.19 9.34
CA ILE A 126 28.12 7.06 10.44
C ILE A 126 26.78 6.56 9.91
N LEU A 127 25.91 6.07 10.81
CA LEU A 127 24.57 5.63 10.41
C LEU A 127 23.82 6.77 9.70
N TYR A 128 23.24 6.47 8.54
CA TYR A 128 22.50 7.43 7.73
C TYR A 128 21.28 7.98 8.50
N PRO A 129 21.00 9.29 8.44
CA PRO A 129 19.79 9.85 9.03
C PRO A 129 18.57 9.55 8.16
N ALA A 130 17.45 9.23 8.80
CA ALA A 130 16.16 9.10 8.11
C ALA A 130 15.83 10.43 7.41
N GLN A 131 15.36 10.34 6.17
CA GLN A 131 15.01 11.50 5.37
C GLN A 131 13.49 11.67 5.36
N PRO A 132 12.98 12.91 5.21
CA PRO A 132 11.55 13.11 5.00
C PRO A 132 11.10 12.38 3.74
N GLY A 133 9.85 11.89 3.74
CA GLY A 133 9.26 11.27 2.56
C GLY A 133 9.27 12.23 1.37
N GLU A 134 9.59 11.71 0.18
CA GLU A 134 9.50 12.48 -1.07
C GLU A 134 8.11 12.29 -1.69
N THR A 135 7.51 13.38 -2.15
CA THR A 135 6.31 13.29 -2.99
C THR A 135 6.72 12.83 -4.39
N LYS A 136 5.91 11.98 -5.03
CA LYS A 136 6.12 11.62 -6.45
C LYS A 136 5.86 12.76 -7.45
N GLN A 137 5.41 13.93 -6.99
CA GLN A 137 5.20 15.10 -7.84
C GLN A 137 6.53 15.58 -8.44
N GLN A 138 6.58 15.77 -9.76
CA GLN A 138 7.80 16.10 -10.49
C GLN A 138 8.34 17.52 -10.22
N GLU A 139 7.50 18.44 -9.72
CA GLU A 139 7.82 19.87 -9.66
C GLU A 139 8.13 20.39 -8.23
N GLY A 140 8.30 19.51 -7.25
CA GLY A 140 8.68 19.89 -5.89
C GLY A 140 10.19 20.12 -5.73
N ARG A 141 10.58 21.14 -4.95
CA ARG A 141 11.95 21.22 -4.40
C ARG A 141 12.17 19.96 -3.57
N LYS A 142 13.15 19.12 -3.97
CA LYS A 142 13.55 17.98 -3.16
C LYS A 142 13.84 18.45 -1.73
N PRO A 143 13.33 17.75 -0.70
CA PRO A 143 13.64 18.10 0.67
C PRO A 143 15.15 18.21 0.85
N GLU A 144 15.58 19.21 1.62
CA GLU A 144 16.98 19.31 2.01
C GLU A 144 17.37 18.10 2.85
N PHE A 145 18.65 17.73 2.79
CA PHE A 145 19.17 16.63 3.57
C PHE A 145 18.97 16.89 5.06
N ALA A 146 18.14 16.07 5.70
CA ALA A 146 17.82 16.19 7.11
C ALA A 146 18.94 15.54 7.95
N PHE A 147 19.50 16.29 8.89
CA PHE A 147 20.53 15.82 9.82
C PHE A 147 20.40 16.50 11.18
N ASP A 148 19.97 15.76 12.20
CA ASP A 148 19.85 16.28 13.56
C ASP A 148 21.21 16.26 14.27
N ARG A 149 21.89 17.41 14.23
CA ARG A 149 23.20 17.60 14.88
C ARG A 149 23.16 17.34 16.39
N LYS A 150 22.04 17.59 17.08
CA LYS A 150 21.92 17.35 18.51
C LYS A 150 21.90 15.85 18.79
N THR A 151 21.10 15.10 18.03
CA THR A 151 21.04 13.63 18.16
C THR A 151 22.38 13.00 17.82
N TYR A 152 23.03 13.41 16.72
CA TYR A 152 24.32 12.85 16.30
C TYR A 152 25.53 13.27 17.15
N SER A 153 25.40 14.31 17.98
CA SER A 153 26.44 14.70 18.95
C SER A 153 26.28 14.00 20.32
N ALA A 154 25.26 13.14 20.48
CA ALA A 154 25.04 12.39 21.71
C ALA A 154 26.22 11.48 22.04
N ARG A 155 26.67 11.54 23.30
CA ARG A 155 27.80 10.74 23.81
C ARG A 155 27.42 9.30 24.18
N LYS A 156 26.13 9.03 24.33
CA LYS A 156 25.56 7.76 24.76
C LYS A 156 24.68 7.19 23.66
N THR A 157 24.29 5.92 23.80
CA THR A 157 23.27 5.29 22.97
C THR A 157 21.98 6.12 23.01
N ILE A 158 21.41 6.37 21.84
CA ILE A 158 20.13 7.07 21.71
C ILE A 158 19.04 6.20 22.33
N PHE A 159 18.26 6.81 23.22
CA PHE A 159 17.17 6.13 23.89
C PHE A 159 15.99 5.96 22.92
N SER A 160 15.43 4.75 22.90
CA SER A 160 14.16 4.42 22.28
C SER A 160 13.54 3.24 23.02
N ASP A 161 12.21 3.22 23.05
CA ASP A 161 11.46 2.06 23.53
C ASP A 161 11.72 0.87 22.60
N THR A 162 11.99 -0.30 23.19
CA THR A 162 12.19 -1.52 22.41
C THR A 162 10.89 -2.00 21.78
N VAL A 163 9.76 -1.78 22.48
CA VAL A 163 8.42 -2.06 22.01
C VAL A 163 7.57 -0.83 22.32
N ALA A 164 6.91 -0.29 21.31
CA ALA A 164 5.94 0.78 21.43
C ALA A 164 4.61 0.33 20.82
N ILE A 165 3.50 0.82 21.38
CA ILE A 165 2.16 0.60 20.85
C ILE A 165 1.56 1.98 20.65
N GLU A 166 1.40 2.36 19.39
CA GLU A 166 0.97 3.70 18.99
C GLU A 166 -0.49 3.63 18.54
N PRO A 167 -1.42 4.37 19.17
CA PRO A 167 -2.81 4.39 18.72
C PRO A 167 -2.88 5.03 17.32
N LEU A 168 -3.60 4.39 16.41
CA LEU A 168 -3.82 4.91 15.06
C LEU A 168 -5.20 5.52 14.91
N GLY A 169 -6.23 4.80 15.37
CA GLY A 169 -7.61 5.19 15.14
C GLY A 169 -8.58 4.06 15.48
N ARG A 170 -9.82 4.20 15.04
CA ARG A 170 -10.88 3.22 15.17
C ARG A 170 -11.37 2.80 13.79
N ILE A 171 -11.83 1.56 13.73
CA ILE A 171 -12.55 1.02 12.60
C ILE A 171 -13.73 0.28 13.19
N ARG A 172 -14.94 0.78 12.99
CA ARG A 172 -16.18 0.20 13.52
C ARG A 172 -16.10 -0.11 15.02
N GLY A 173 -15.62 0.84 15.79
CA GLY A 173 -15.44 0.72 17.24
C GLY A 173 -14.23 -0.12 17.70
N LYS A 174 -13.53 -0.84 16.81
CA LYS A 174 -12.29 -1.56 17.15
C LYS A 174 -11.11 -0.57 17.18
N GLN A 175 -10.42 -0.46 18.30
CA GLN A 175 -9.22 0.37 18.39
C GLN A 175 -8.07 -0.29 17.64
N ILE A 176 -7.59 0.36 16.59
CA ILE A 176 -6.41 -0.05 15.82
C ILE A 176 -5.18 0.66 16.36
N SER A 177 -4.09 -0.07 16.50
CA SER A 177 -2.79 0.46 16.95
C SER A 177 -1.64 -0.16 16.18
N ASN A 178 -0.56 0.58 16.03
CA ASN A 178 0.68 0.13 15.44
C ASN A 178 1.59 -0.43 16.54
N LEU A 179 1.88 -1.73 16.50
CA LEU A 179 2.93 -2.35 17.29
C LEU A 179 4.28 -2.14 16.60
N VAL A 180 5.17 -1.41 17.25
CA VAL A 180 6.52 -1.11 16.75
C VAL A 180 7.55 -1.80 17.63
N ILE A 181 8.38 -2.66 17.03
CA ILE A 181 9.52 -3.29 17.70
C ILE A 181 10.81 -2.69 17.12
N SER A 182 11.62 -2.08 17.99
CA SER A 182 12.89 -1.43 17.66
C SER A 182 14.08 -2.26 18.17
N PRO A 183 14.57 -3.24 17.37
CA PRO A 183 15.63 -4.15 17.79
C PRO A 183 17.04 -3.56 17.79
N VAL A 184 17.26 -2.44 17.08
CA VAL A 184 18.59 -1.82 16.94
C VAL A 184 18.63 -0.47 17.65
N ARG A 185 19.64 -0.27 18.47
CA ARG A 185 19.98 1.02 19.08
C ARG A 185 21.34 1.49 18.61
N TYR A 186 21.52 2.80 18.50
CA TYR A 186 22.75 3.40 17.97
C TYR A 186 23.38 4.35 18.98
N ASN A 187 24.71 4.26 19.14
CA ASN A 187 25.53 5.25 19.83
C ASN A 187 26.32 6.05 18.78
N PRO A 188 25.94 7.33 18.53
CA PRO A 188 26.57 8.15 17.51
C PRO A 188 28.06 8.41 17.74
N ARG A 189 28.46 8.73 18.97
CA ARG A 189 29.85 9.07 19.28
C ARG A 189 30.78 7.86 19.21
N ALA A 190 30.32 6.70 19.67
CA ALA A 190 31.11 5.47 19.60
C ALA A 190 31.01 4.80 18.22
N ASN A 191 30.02 5.17 17.40
CA ASN A 191 29.63 4.50 16.16
C ASN A 191 29.41 2.99 16.37
N VAL A 192 28.62 2.65 17.39
CA VAL A 192 28.32 1.27 17.80
C VAL A 192 26.82 1.03 17.72
N LEU A 193 26.44 -0.11 17.16
CA LEU A 193 25.09 -0.63 17.13
C LEU A 193 24.93 -1.67 18.24
N GLU A 194 23.86 -1.57 19.01
CA GLU A 194 23.41 -2.61 19.92
C GLU A 194 22.17 -3.26 19.32
N VAL A 195 22.28 -4.54 18.97
CA VAL A 195 21.27 -5.27 18.20
C VAL A 195 20.70 -6.37 19.07
N ILE A 196 19.41 -6.29 19.38
CA ILE A 196 18.66 -7.38 20.00
C ILE A 196 18.42 -8.43 18.93
N THR A 197 19.02 -9.61 19.12
CA THR A 197 18.89 -10.72 18.17
C THR A 197 17.77 -11.67 18.55
N LEU A 198 17.45 -11.78 19.84
CA LEU A 198 16.38 -12.62 20.38
C LEU A 198 15.73 -11.92 21.56
N MET A 199 14.41 -11.98 21.65
CA MET A 199 13.65 -11.62 22.86
C MET A 199 12.26 -12.23 22.80
N LYS A 200 11.64 -12.42 23.97
CA LYS A 200 10.23 -12.73 24.09
C LYS A 200 9.47 -11.49 24.54
N ILE A 201 8.46 -11.11 23.78
CA ILE A 201 7.55 -10.00 24.06
C ILE A 201 6.19 -10.60 24.41
N GLU A 202 5.64 -10.18 25.53
CA GLU A 202 4.29 -10.55 25.97
C GLU A 202 3.50 -9.27 26.19
N ILE A 203 2.48 -9.08 25.37
CA ILE A 203 1.54 -7.96 25.44
C ILE A 203 0.27 -8.49 26.07
N ARG A 204 -0.15 -7.91 27.19
CA ARG A 204 -1.39 -8.28 27.89
C ARG A 204 -2.37 -7.13 27.86
N PHE A 205 -3.61 -7.45 27.52
CA PHE A 205 -4.75 -6.55 27.61
C PHE A 205 -5.44 -6.81 28.95
N THR A 206 -5.52 -5.79 29.81
CA THR A 206 -6.11 -5.88 31.15
C THR A 206 -7.25 -4.88 31.30
N GLY A 207 -8.38 -5.32 31.85
CA GLY A 207 -9.61 -4.53 31.81
C GLY A 207 -10.19 -4.48 30.39
N GLY A 208 -11.21 -3.63 30.21
CA GLY A 208 -12.01 -3.61 28.99
C GLY A 208 -13.23 -4.53 29.07
N TYR A 209 -14.24 -4.24 28.27
CA TYR A 209 -15.44 -5.06 28.20
C TYR A 209 -15.11 -6.37 27.49
N ASP A 210 -15.08 -7.48 28.23
CA ASP A 210 -15.38 -8.77 27.64
C ASP A 210 -16.85 -8.70 27.20
N LYS A 211 -17.13 -8.46 25.92
CA LYS A 211 -18.36 -9.01 25.37
C LYS A 211 -18.18 -10.52 25.38
N GLY A 212 -18.45 -11.14 26.53
CA GLY A 212 -18.60 -12.57 26.62
C GLY A 212 -19.68 -12.98 25.63
N ASP A 213 -19.29 -13.72 24.60
CA ASP A 213 -20.01 -14.86 24.00
C ASP A 213 -21.52 -14.71 23.72
N SER A 214 -22.07 -13.50 23.62
CA SER A 214 -23.53 -13.28 23.55
C SER A 214 -23.96 -12.06 22.73
N SER A 215 -23.10 -11.62 21.83
CA SER A 215 -23.57 -11.09 20.55
C SER A 215 -22.76 -11.83 19.49
N PRO A 216 -23.37 -12.50 18.50
CA PRO A 216 -22.64 -12.70 17.26
C PRO A 216 -22.06 -11.34 16.91
N SER A 217 -20.80 -11.29 16.49
CA SER A 217 -20.25 -10.06 15.95
C SER A 217 -21.29 -9.48 14.99
N SER A 218 -21.91 -8.36 15.34
CA SER A 218 -22.86 -7.65 14.47
C SER A 218 -22.16 -7.09 13.23
N GLU A 219 -20.88 -7.41 13.07
CA GLU A 219 -20.04 -7.08 11.95
C GLU A 219 -20.07 -8.22 10.95
N SER A 220 -20.21 -7.88 9.68
CA SER A 220 -20.28 -8.88 8.64
C SER A 220 -18.98 -9.65 8.49
N GLU A 221 -19.12 -10.94 8.15
CA GLU A 221 -18.01 -11.87 7.91
C GLU A 221 -17.03 -11.32 6.86
N LEU A 222 -17.57 -10.67 5.82
CA LEU A 222 -16.82 -10.05 4.74
C LEU A 222 -15.89 -8.91 5.23
N PHE A 223 -16.39 -8.08 6.14
CA PHE A 223 -15.60 -6.98 6.69
C PHE A 223 -14.50 -7.52 7.60
N ASN A 224 -14.83 -8.46 8.48
CA ASN A 224 -13.87 -9.11 9.38
C ASN A 224 -12.75 -9.79 8.59
N GLU A 225 -13.05 -10.61 7.58
CA GLU A 225 -12.03 -11.31 6.78
C GLU A 225 -10.95 -10.36 6.22
N THR A 226 -11.36 -9.18 5.76
CA THR A 226 -10.44 -8.24 5.12
C THR A 226 -9.62 -7.47 6.16
N LEU A 227 -10.24 -6.99 7.24
CA LEU A 227 -9.53 -6.32 8.33
C LEU A 227 -8.52 -7.28 8.99
N ASP A 228 -8.92 -8.53 9.18
CA ASP A 228 -8.15 -9.57 9.86
C ASP A 228 -6.86 -9.95 9.12
N LYS A 229 -6.86 -9.93 7.77
CA LYS A 229 -5.64 -10.17 6.97
C LYS A 229 -4.53 -9.14 7.22
N GLY A 230 -4.87 -7.96 7.76
CA GLY A 230 -3.93 -6.89 8.08
C GLY A 230 -3.41 -6.88 9.53
N LEU A 231 -4.00 -7.67 10.43
CA LEU A 231 -3.77 -7.62 11.87
C LEU A 231 -2.86 -8.75 12.36
N LEU A 232 -1.99 -8.45 13.33
CA LEU A 232 -1.07 -9.43 13.92
C LEU A 232 -1.76 -10.41 14.87
N ASN A 233 -2.68 -9.91 15.69
CA ASN A 233 -3.40 -10.67 16.71
C ASN A 233 -4.73 -11.21 16.22
N TYR A 234 -4.72 -11.74 14.99
CA TYR A 234 -5.86 -12.41 14.39
C TYR A 234 -6.28 -13.65 15.20
N SER A 235 -7.59 -13.83 15.38
CA SER A 235 -8.19 -15.05 15.95
C SER A 235 -8.96 -15.80 14.85
N PRO A 236 -8.45 -16.93 14.35
CA PRO A 236 -9.12 -17.70 13.28
C PRO A 236 -10.46 -18.31 13.67
N ALA A 237 -10.79 -18.33 14.96
CA ALA A 237 -11.98 -19.01 15.48
C ALA A 237 -13.31 -18.32 15.10
N GLY A 238 -13.25 -17.09 14.56
CA GLY A 238 -14.42 -16.32 14.12
C GLY A 238 -14.74 -16.36 12.63
N LEU A 239 -14.00 -17.13 11.81
CA LEU A 239 -14.18 -17.12 10.36
C LEU A 239 -14.87 -18.39 9.85
N ILE A 240 -16.08 -18.25 9.30
CA ILE A 240 -16.63 -19.20 8.34
C ILE A 240 -17.12 -18.46 7.08
N THR A 241 -16.48 -18.83 5.97
CA THR A 241 -16.87 -18.77 4.54
C THR A 241 -16.88 -17.44 3.77
N GLY A 242 -16.44 -17.52 2.51
CA GLY A 242 -16.53 -16.44 1.51
C GLY A 242 -17.96 -16.17 1.00
N PHE A 243 -18.96 -16.28 1.87
CA PHE A 243 -20.34 -15.89 1.64
C PHE A 243 -20.87 -15.18 2.89
N SER A 244 -21.83 -14.27 2.72
CA SER A 244 -22.48 -13.59 3.85
C SER A 244 -23.79 -14.30 4.19
N THR A 245 -24.05 -14.52 5.47
CA THR A 245 -25.32 -15.06 5.98
C THR A 245 -26.44 -14.02 6.04
N GLU A 246 -26.11 -12.73 5.93
CA GLU A 246 -27.04 -11.60 5.86
C GLU A 246 -26.84 -10.76 4.58
N PRO A 247 -27.82 -9.93 4.17
CA PRO A 247 -27.64 -9.03 3.03
C PRO A 247 -26.50 -8.04 3.26
N VAL A 248 -25.57 -7.94 2.31
CA VAL A 248 -24.45 -6.98 2.34
C VAL A 248 -24.97 -5.55 2.16
N GLY A 249 -24.64 -4.64 3.06
CA GLY A 249 -25.02 -3.24 2.97
C GLY A 249 -24.17 -2.43 1.98
N MET A 250 -24.83 -1.65 1.13
CA MET A 250 -24.14 -0.72 0.22
C MET A 250 -24.87 0.62 0.14
N ILE A 251 -24.14 1.71 0.39
CA ILE A 251 -24.58 3.06 0.13
C ILE A 251 -24.15 3.45 -1.28
N ILE A 252 -25.07 3.99 -2.09
CA ILE A 252 -24.78 4.54 -3.41
C ILE A 252 -25.04 6.04 -3.40
N LEU A 253 -24.00 6.85 -3.54
CA LEU A 253 -24.10 8.31 -3.69
C LEU A 253 -24.01 8.68 -5.17
N THR A 254 -25.04 9.30 -5.73
CA THR A 254 -25.10 9.61 -7.17
C THR A 254 -25.93 10.84 -7.48
N ASP A 255 -25.90 11.32 -8.72
CA ASP A 255 -26.84 12.34 -9.19
C ASP A 255 -28.15 11.70 -9.69
N SER A 256 -29.28 12.37 -9.44
CA SER A 256 -30.61 11.92 -9.86
C SER A 256 -30.77 11.77 -11.37
N THR A 257 -29.98 12.48 -12.18
CA THR A 257 -29.99 12.33 -13.64
C THR A 257 -29.55 10.94 -14.10
N PHE A 258 -28.81 10.19 -13.26
CA PHE A 258 -28.32 8.85 -13.60
C PHE A 258 -29.28 7.72 -13.20
N ARG A 259 -30.39 8.03 -12.51
CA ARG A 259 -31.32 7.03 -11.96
C ARG A 259 -31.70 5.93 -12.95
N LYS A 260 -32.18 6.30 -14.14
CA LYS A 260 -32.61 5.33 -15.17
C LYS A 260 -31.47 4.43 -15.64
N CYS A 261 -30.27 4.98 -15.82
CA CYS A 261 -29.10 4.22 -16.25
C CYS A 261 -28.58 3.25 -15.18
N LEU A 262 -28.90 3.50 -13.90
CA LEU A 262 -28.46 2.71 -12.76
C LEU A 262 -29.46 1.62 -12.34
N GLU A 263 -30.70 1.65 -12.83
CA GLU A 263 -31.71 0.61 -12.53
C GLU A 263 -31.21 -0.82 -12.77
N PRO A 264 -30.50 -1.14 -13.87
CA PRO A 264 -29.94 -2.48 -14.08
C PRO A 264 -28.90 -2.87 -13.02
N LEU A 265 -28.07 -1.92 -12.59
CA LEU A 265 -27.07 -2.14 -11.54
C LEU A 265 -27.74 -2.39 -10.19
N TYR A 266 -28.74 -1.58 -9.83
CA TYR A 266 -29.48 -1.75 -8.57
C TYR A 266 -30.13 -3.14 -8.51
N LYS A 267 -30.85 -3.52 -9.58
CA LYS A 267 -31.48 -4.83 -9.67
C LYS A 267 -30.46 -5.96 -9.51
N TRP A 268 -29.32 -5.87 -10.19
CA TRP A 268 -28.28 -6.88 -10.12
C TRP A 268 -27.64 -6.99 -8.73
N LYS A 269 -27.29 -5.87 -8.09
CA LYS A 269 -26.73 -5.88 -6.74
C LYS A 269 -27.71 -6.44 -5.73
N THR A 270 -28.99 -6.06 -5.81
CA THR A 270 -30.05 -6.65 -4.97
C THR A 270 -30.22 -8.16 -5.22
N GLN A 271 -30.15 -8.63 -6.48
CA GLN A 271 -30.16 -10.06 -6.80
C GLN A 271 -28.97 -10.82 -6.21
N LYS A 272 -27.80 -10.17 -6.10
CA LYS A 272 -26.61 -10.69 -5.43
C LYS A 272 -26.68 -10.65 -3.90
N GLY A 273 -27.80 -10.19 -3.32
CA GLY A 273 -27.98 -10.09 -1.87
C GLY A 273 -27.52 -8.76 -1.26
N PHE A 274 -27.37 -7.68 -2.03
CA PHE A 274 -27.04 -6.37 -1.47
C PHE A 274 -28.30 -5.61 -1.03
N LYS A 275 -28.27 -5.07 0.19
CA LYS A 275 -29.23 -4.07 0.69
C LYS A 275 -28.72 -2.67 0.32
N LEU A 276 -29.42 -2.02 -0.60
CA LEU A 276 -28.99 -0.74 -1.17
C LEU A 276 -29.65 0.46 -0.48
N ASN A 277 -28.85 1.44 -0.09
CA ASN A 277 -29.29 2.77 0.30
C ASN A 277 -28.84 3.78 -0.77
N ILE A 278 -29.78 4.41 -1.47
CA ILE A 278 -29.45 5.29 -2.61
C ILE A 278 -29.64 6.75 -2.20
N LEU A 279 -28.55 7.49 -2.20
CA LEU A 279 -28.50 8.92 -1.93
C LEU A 279 -28.35 9.70 -3.24
N TYR A 280 -29.28 10.61 -3.48
CA TYR A 280 -29.25 11.49 -4.65
C TYR A 280 -28.79 12.90 -4.26
N ARG A 281 -27.75 13.40 -4.93
CA ARG A 281 -27.32 14.79 -4.82
C ARG A 281 -28.48 15.77 -4.96
N GLY A 282 -28.54 16.75 -4.08
CA GLY A 282 -29.53 17.82 -4.05
C GLY A 282 -30.94 17.37 -3.68
N LYS A 283 -31.12 16.15 -3.15
CA LYS A 283 -32.42 15.60 -2.77
C LYS A 283 -32.46 15.20 -1.30
N GLY A 284 -33.62 15.43 -0.69
CA GLY A 284 -33.86 15.13 0.72
C GLY A 284 -32.79 15.78 1.59
N THR A 285 -32.20 14.99 2.48
CA THR A 285 -31.14 15.44 3.39
C THR A 285 -29.72 15.28 2.85
N THR A 286 -29.56 14.87 1.58
CA THR A 286 -28.23 14.60 0.98
C THR A 286 -27.44 15.89 0.72
N GLY A 287 -28.14 17.02 0.51
CA GLY A 287 -27.52 18.28 0.14
C GLY A 287 -26.73 18.21 -1.18
N SER A 288 -25.94 19.24 -1.46
CA SER A 288 -25.18 19.37 -2.71
C SER A 288 -23.69 19.64 -2.51
N THR A 289 -23.26 19.88 -1.27
CA THR A 289 -21.87 20.09 -0.88
C THR A 289 -21.24 18.79 -0.35
N TYR A 290 -19.91 18.75 -0.31
CA TYR A 290 -19.16 17.64 0.29
C TYR A 290 -19.62 17.35 1.73
N SER A 291 -19.71 18.39 2.58
CA SER A 291 -20.07 18.23 3.99
C SER A 291 -21.46 17.63 4.16
N GLU A 292 -22.46 18.14 3.43
CA GLU A 292 -23.83 17.62 3.53
C GLU A 292 -23.93 16.16 3.07
N MET A 293 -23.17 15.77 2.04
CA MET A 293 -23.14 14.40 1.54
C MET A 293 -22.43 13.45 2.52
N LYS A 294 -21.31 13.86 3.10
CA LYS A 294 -20.60 13.16 4.19
C LYS A 294 -21.54 12.96 5.38
N ASP A 295 -22.28 13.99 5.78
CA ASP A 295 -23.25 13.92 6.88
C ASP A 295 -24.40 12.95 6.55
N ALA A 296 -24.90 12.96 5.31
CA ALA A 296 -25.94 12.05 4.87
C ALA A 296 -25.48 10.59 4.85
N ILE A 297 -24.28 10.32 4.36
CA ILE A 297 -23.66 8.98 4.40
C ILE A 297 -23.51 8.52 5.86
N SER A 298 -22.99 9.39 6.73
CA SER A 298 -22.77 9.08 8.15
C SER A 298 -24.07 8.78 8.90
N ARG A 299 -25.18 9.48 8.56
CA ARG A 299 -26.51 9.17 9.10
C ARG A 299 -27.00 7.80 8.66
N VAL A 300 -26.94 7.49 7.36
CA VAL A 300 -27.34 6.16 6.85
C VAL A 300 -26.51 5.06 7.50
N TYR A 301 -25.21 5.26 7.63
CA TYR A 301 -24.32 4.32 8.29
C TYR A 301 -24.72 4.10 9.75
N SER A 302 -24.88 5.18 10.53
CA SER A 302 -25.21 5.12 11.95
C SER A 302 -26.58 4.50 12.21
N GLU A 303 -27.58 4.82 11.38
CA GLU A 303 -28.92 4.22 11.46
C GLU A 303 -28.90 2.72 11.14
N ALA A 304 -28.16 2.31 10.11
CA ALA A 304 -28.03 0.91 9.74
C ALA A 304 -27.25 0.10 10.81
N LEU A 305 -26.17 0.67 11.35
CA LEU A 305 -25.42 0.11 12.48
C LEU A 305 -26.32 -0.05 13.72
N ALA A 306 -27.13 0.95 14.06
CA ALA A 306 -28.08 0.87 15.17
C ALA A 306 -29.15 -0.22 14.98
N ASN A 307 -29.46 -0.56 13.73
CA ASN A 307 -30.34 -1.68 13.37
C ASN A 307 -29.61 -3.03 13.26
N GLY A 308 -28.35 -3.10 13.69
CA GLY A 308 -27.58 -4.33 13.81
C GLY A 308 -26.70 -4.68 12.61
N HIS A 309 -26.65 -3.85 11.55
CA HIS A 309 -25.85 -4.16 10.36
C HIS A 309 -25.32 -2.88 9.68
N ALA A 310 -24.04 -2.58 9.87
CA ALA A 310 -23.38 -1.45 9.23
C ALA A 310 -23.05 -1.72 7.75
N PRO A 311 -23.32 -0.77 6.82
CA PRO A 311 -22.99 -0.94 5.41
C PRO A 311 -21.49 -1.12 5.19
N GLU A 312 -21.08 -2.06 4.34
CA GLU A 312 -19.68 -2.37 4.04
C GLU A 312 -19.13 -1.56 2.87
N TYR A 313 -20.00 -1.15 1.95
CA TYR A 313 -19.59 -0.49 0.72
C TYR A 313 -20.18 0.90 0.58
N LEU A 314 -19.35 1.83 0.14
CA LEU A 314 -19.77 3.10 -0.43
C LEU A 314 -19.37 3.15 -1.90
N LEU A 315 -20.37 3.24 -2.79
CA LEU A 315 -20.16 3.44 -4.22
C LEU A 315 -20.59 4.85 -4.63
N ILE A 316 -19.64 5.67 -5.03
CA ILE A 316 -19.88 7.01 -5.56
C ILE A 316 -19.98 6.93 -7.08
N ILE A 317 -21.05 7.47 -7.67
CA ILE A 317 -21.27 7.46 -9.12
C ILE A 317 -21.44 8.90 -9.61
N GLY A 318 -20.41 9.38 -10.29
CA GLY A 318 -20.35 10.73 -10.82
C GLY A 318 -18.94 11.28 -10.82
N ASP A 319 -18.63 12.09 -11.83
CA ASP A 319 -17.41 12.88 -11.90
C ASP A 319 -17.34 13.92 -10.75
N ILE A 320 -16.14 14.44 -10.49
CA ILE A 320 -15.88 15.44 -9.45
C ILE A 320 -16.65 16.76 -9.68
N SER A 321 -16.99 17.07 -10.93
CA SER A 321 -17.86 18.21 -11.28
C SER A 321 -19.31 18.03 -10.81
N ARG A 322 -19.71 16.80 -10.49
CA ARG A 322 -21.07 16.44 -10.04
C ARG A 322 -21.11 16.07 -8.57
N ILE A 323 -20.27 15.12 -8.15
CA ILE A 323 -20.19 14.67 -6.75
C ILE A 323 -18.85 15.14 -6.17
N PRO A 324 -18.85 16.12 -5.26
CA PRO A 324 -17.63 16.70 -4.68
C PRO A 324 -16.71 15.68 -4.00
N TYR A 325 -15.49 16.12 -3.70
CA TYR A 325 -14.44 15.38 -3.00
C TYR A 325 -13.92 16.21 -1.81
N TYR A 326 -13.06 15.62 -0.98
CA TYR A 326 -12.30 16.34 0.04
C TYR A 326 -10.90 16.71 -0.44
N GLY A 327 -10.39 17.89 -0.04
CA GLY A 327 -9.04 18.37 -0.34
C GLY A 327 -8.99 19.42 -1.45
N THR A 328 -7.81 20.04 -1.64
CA THR A 328 -7.56 21.08 -2.67
C THR A 328 -6.49 20.65 -3.67
N ASP A 329 -5.31 20.27 -3.18
CA ASP A 329 -4.17 19.88 -4.04
C ASP A 329 -4.17 18.37 -4.33
N ASN A 330 -4.30 17.58 -3.26
CA ASN A 330 -4.55 16.14 -3.35
C ASN A 330 -5.98 15.89 -2.93
N ILE A 331 -6.76 15.35 -3.86
CA ILE A 331 -8.19 15.11 -3.67
C ILE A 331 -8.42 13.67 -3.20
N THR A 332 -9.44 13.45 -2.37
CA THR A 332 -9.75 12.11 -1.86
C THR A 332 -11.25 11.93 -1.56
N ASP A 333 -11.71 10.70 -1.77
CA ASP A 333 -13.02 10.21 -1.32
C ASP A 333 -12.96 9.49 0.02
N MET A 334 -11.74 9.21 0.54
CA MET A 334 -11.53 8.40 1.74
C MET A 334 -12.39 8.86 2.91
N TYR A 335 -12.43 10.18 3.13
CA TYR A 335 -13.17 10.74 4.25
C TYR A 335 -14.67 10.56 4.12
N TYR A 336 -15.26 10.29 2.96
CA TYR A 336 -16.69 9.94 2.95
C TYR A 336 -16.99 8.68 3.76
N GLY A 337 -16.05 7.75 3.89
CA GLY A 337 -16.24 6.50 4.61
C GLY A 337 -15.76 6.51 6.05
N GLU A 338 -15.17 7.61 6.52
CA GLU A 338 -14.86 7.77 7.94
C GLU A 338 -16.14 8.21 8.67
N THR A 339 -16.64 7.38 9.58
CA THR A 339 -17.88 7.60 10.34
C THR A 339 -17.68 7.51 11.85
N ASP A 340 -16.57 6.95 12.32
CA ASP A 340 -16.08 7.03 13.69
C ASP A 340 -14.66 7.66 13.78
N GLY A 341 -13.96 7.48 14.90
CA GLY A 341 -12.51 7.70 14.96
C GLY A 341 -12.02 9.15 15.06
N GLY A 342 -12.74 10.11 14.46
CA GLY A 342 -12.48 11.54 14.58
C GLY A 342 -11.27 12.04 13.79
N SER A 343 -11.33 12.00 12.45
CA SER A 343 -10.23 12.41 11.54
C SER A 343 -8.97 11.54 11.67
N ASP A 344 -9.15 10.24 11.90
CA ASP A 344 -8.07 9.25 12.08
C ASP A 344 -7.64 8.57 10.77
N TYR A 345 -8.27 8.97 9.65
CA TYR A 345 -7.95 8.52 8.29
C TYR A 345 -8.25 7.04 8.02
N LEU A 346 -9.02 6.37 8.88
CA LEU A 346 -9.43 4.97 8.71
C LEU A 346 -10.90 4.90 8.25
N PRO A 347 -11.19 4.47 7.00
CA PRO A 347 -12.57 4.37 6.55
C PRO A 347 -13.27 3.13 7.14
N ASP A 348 -14.51 3.30 7.58
CA ASP A 348 -15.41 2.25 8.08
C ASP A 348 -16.10 1.44 6.95
N MET A 349 -15.87 1.85 5.70
CA MET A 349 -16.45 1.26 4.49
C MET A 349 -15.41 1.12 3.37
N TYR A 350 -15.60 0.14 2.49
CA TYR A 350 -14.89 0.05 1.23
C TYR A 350 -15.46 1.06 0.23
N ILE A 351 -14.63 2.01 -0.16
CA ILE A 351 -15.04 3.14 -1.01
C ILE A 351 -14.57 2.91 -2.44
N GLY A 352 -15.47 3.10 -3.39
CA GLY A 352 -15.14 3.14 -4.82
C GLY A 352 -15.88 4.26 -5.52
N ARG A 353 -15.29 4.81 -6.58
CA ARG A 353 -15.93 5.81 -7.46
C ARG A 353 -15.99 5.31 -8.90
N ILE A 354 -17.14 5.51 -9.53
CA ILE A 354 -17.30 5.48 -10.98
C ILE A 354 -17.32 6.95 -11.46
N PRO A 355 -16.18 7.50 -11.94
CA PRO A 355 -16.09 8.89 -12.36
C PRO A 355 -16.72 9.07 -13.74
N ALA A 356 -18.04 9.26 -13.76
CA ALA A 356 -18.82 9.41 -14.99
C ALA A 356 -19.34 10.85 -15.13
N PRO A 357 -18.97 11.59 -16.20
CA PRO A 357 -19.45 12.96 -16.40
C PRO A 357 -20.91 13.02 -16.86
N ASP A 358 -21.39 11.98 -17.52
CA ASP A 358 -22.70 11.94 -18.19
C ASP A 358 -23.38 10.55 -18.13
N THR A 359 -24.62 10.51 -18.58
CA THR A 359 -25.46 9.30 -18.60
C THR A 359 -24.90 8.20 -19.51
N ASN A 360 -24.21 8.56 -20.59
CA ASN A 360 -23.63 7.59 -21.52
C ASN A 360 -22.44 6.86 -20.86
N SER A 361 -21.59 7.61 -20.16
CA SER A 361 -20.45 7.08 -19.40
C SER A 361 -20.92 6.16 -18.26
N VAL A 362 -22.00 6.54 -17.55
CA VAL A 362 -22.63 5.65 -16.54
C VAL A 362 -23.13 4.37 -17.19
N LYS A 363 -23.86 4.46 -18.30
CA LYS A 363 -24.40 3.29 -19.02
C LYS A 363 -23.28 2.32 -19.41
N ILE A 364 -22.20 2.82 -20.01
CA ILE A 364 -21.03 2.00 -20.39
C ILE A 364 -20.40 1.34 -19.15
N ALA A 365 -20.22 2.07 -18.06
CA ALA A 365 -19.66 1.50 -16.83
C ALA A 365 -20.55 0.39 -16.24
N VAL A 366 -21.87 0.63 -16.17
CA VAL A 366 -22.85 -0.35 -15.70
C VAL A 366 -22.84 -1.60 -16.57
N GLU A 367 -22.88 -1.46 -17.90
CA GLU A 367 -22.84 -2.60 -18.83
C GLU A 367 -21.60 -3.46 -18.63
N LYS A 368 -20.42 -2.84 -18.47
CA LYS A 368 -19.17 -3.58 -18.19
C LYS A 368 -19.20 -4.32 -16.86
N ILE A 369 -19.72 -3.67 -15.80
CA ILE A 369 -19.85 -4.28 -14.47
C ILE A 369 -20.80 -5.48 -14.51
N LEU A 370 -21.98 -5.32 -15.13
CA LEU A 370 -22.96 -6.38 -15.26
C LEU A 370 -22.39 -7.56 -16.06
N GLN A 371 -21.77 -7.27 -17.20
CA GLN A 371 -21.16 -8.30 -18.03
C GLN A 371 -20.12 -9.10 -17.24
N TYR A 372 -19.26 -8.40 -16.50
CA TYR A 372 -18.20 -9.04 -15.71
C TYR A 372 -18.76 -9.88 -14.56
N GLU A 373 -19.66 -9.33 -13.76
CA GLU A 373 -20.19 -10.02 -12.59
C GLU A 373 -21.16 -11.16 -12.94
N ARG A 374 -21.78 -11.13 -14.12
CA ARG A 374 -22.65 -12.20 -14.63
C ARG A 374 -21.93 -13.24 -15.47
N PHE A 375 -20.62 -13.07 -15.69
CA PHE A 375 -19.84 -13.91 -16.59
C PHE A 375 -20.43 -13.97 -18.02
N GLU A 376 -20.99 -12.87 -18.51
CA GLU A 376 -21.59 -12.74 -19.85
C GLU A 376 -20.52 -12.57 -20.94
N PHE A 377 -19.58 -13.52 -20.97
CA PHE A 377 -18.49 -13.58 -21.93
C PHE A 377 -18.66 -14.78 -22.87
N ALA A 378 -18.09 -14.71 -24.07
CA ALA A 378 -18.05 -15.87 -24.95
C ALA A 378 -17.28 -17.02 -24.28
N GLY A 379 -17.74 -18.27 -24.42
CA GLY A 379 -17.05 -19.43 -23.81
C GLY A 379 -15.62 -19.66 -24.32
N THR A 380 -15.26 -19.07 -25.47
CA THR A 380 -13.89 -19.05 -26.03
C THR A 380 -13.00 -18.00 -25.38
N ASN A 381 -13.54 -17.09 -24.57
CA ASN A 381 -12.80 -16.02 -23.93
C ASN A 381 -12.14 -16.53 -22.64
N ASN A 382 -10.80 -16.51 -22.62
CA ASN A 382 -9.99 -16.98 -21.49
C ASN A 382 -9.23 -15.86 -20.78
N PHE A 383 -9.62 -14.58 -20.99
CA PHE A 383 -8.91 -13.44 -20.42
C PHE A 383 -8.74 -13.50 -18.89
N TYR A 384 -9.70 -14.13 -18.18
CA TYR A 384 -9.67 -14.34 -16.72
C TYR A 384 -8.38 -15.02 -16.23
N SER A 385 -7.78 -15.87 -17.06
CA SER A 385 -6.55 -16.61 -16.76
C SER A 385 -5.26 -15.86 -17.10
N LYS A 386 -5.34 -14.62 -17.61
CA LYS A 386 -4.18 -13.89 -18.14
C LYS A 386 -3.86 -12.64 -17.33
N ALA A 387 -2.60 -12.47 -16.91
CA ALA A 387 -2.15 -11.32 -16.14
C ALA A 387 -0.92 -10.63 -16.76
N LEU A 388 -0.75 -9.34 -16.51
CA LEU A 388 0.44 -8.58 -16.89
C LEU A 388 1.01 -7.82 -15.68
N VAL A 389 2.31 -8.00 -15.38
CA VAL A 389 3.00 -7.24 -14.33
C VAL A 389 4.29 -6.62 -14.84
N PHE A 390 4.48 -5.32 -14.70
CA PHE A 390 5.62 -4.66 -15.34
C PHE A 390 6.10 -3.40 -14.62
N ALA A 391 7.40 -3.14 -14.76
CA ALA A 391 8.09 -2.02 -14.15
C ALA A 391 8.32 -0.88 -15.15
N GLY A 392 8.21 0.35 -14.64
CA GLY A 392 8.63 1.56 -15.33
C GLY A 392 10.14 1.78 -15.31
N LYS A 393 10.57 3.03 -15.53
CA LYS A 393 11.99 3.41 -15.59
C LYS A 393 12.43 4.13 -14.33
N ASP A 394 13.20 3.46 -13.49
CA ASP A 394 13.96 4.10 -12.41
C ASP A 394 15.09 3.18 -11.95
N ALA A 395 16.34 3.60 -12.17
CA ALA A 395 17.52 2.80 -11.77
C ALA A 395 17.67 2.74 -10.25
N THR A 396 17.34 3.84 -9.56
CA THR A 396 17.48 3.98 -8.10
C THR A 396 16.50 3.07 -7.37
N TYR A 397 15.29 2.95 -7.91
CA TYR A 397 14.21 2.15 -7.32
C TYR A 397 14.00 0.78 -8.00
N ALA A 398 14.91 0.36 -8.89
CA ALA A 398 14.82 -0.91 -9.61
C ALA A 398 14.68 -2.12 -8.69
N GLY A 399 15.35 -2.11 -7.53
CA GLY A 399 15.25 -3.18 -6.52
C GLY A 399 13.83 -3.35 -5.99
N TYR A 400 13.14 -2.24 -5.68
CA TYR A 400 11.76 -2.25 -5.20
C TYR A 400 10.77 -2.67 -6.30
N MET A 401 10.88 -2.05 -7.49
CA MET A 401 9.98 -2.34 -8.61
C MET A 401 10.10 -3.79 -9.07
N ASN A 402 11.32 -4.28 -9.33
CA ASN A 402 11.53 -5.67 -9.74
C ASN A 402 11.27 -6.64 -8.59
N GLY A 403 11.51 -6.24 -7.34
CA GLY A 403 11.18 -7.02 -6.14
C GLY A 403 9.69 -7.27 -6.01
N GLN A 404 8.86 -6.23 -6.17
CA GLN A 404 7.40 -6.35 -6.19
C GLN A 404 6.92 -7.31 -7.28
N ILE A 405 7.46 -7.20 -8.50
CA ILE A 405 7.09 -8.09 -9.62
C ILE A 405 7.47 -9.53 -9.30
N ARG A 406 8.70 -9.79 -8.82
CA ARG A 406 9.11 -11.16 -8.42
C ARG A 406 8.20 -11.72 -7.35
N TYR A 407 7.88 -10.93 -6.32
CA TYR A 407 6.96 -11.36 -5.28
C TYR A 407 5.59 -11.77 -5.83
N ALA A 408 5.03 -10.99 -6.76
CA ALA A 408 3.77 -11.32 -7.40
C ALA A 408 3.85 -12.63 -8.20
N LEU A 409 4.92 -12.83 -8.99
CA LEU A 409 5.14 -14.03 -9.79
C LEU A 409 5.37 -15.28 -8.92
N ASP A 410 6.24 -15.18 -7.93
CA ASP A 410 6.65 -16.33 -7.10
C ASP A 410 5.50 -16.86 -6.23
N ASN A 411 4.55 -15.99 -5.84
CA ASN A 411 3.51 -16.35 -4.86
C ASN A 411 2.10 -16.47 -5.46
N TYR A 412 1.75 -15.74 -6.52
CA TYR A 412 0.35 -15.63 -6.97
C TYR A 412 0.16 -15.77 -8.47
N LEU A 413 0.98 -15.09 -9.27
CA LEU A 413 0.84 -15.01 -10.72
C LEU A 413 1.74 -16.04 -11.39
N ASN A 414 1.38 -17.30 -11.22
CA ASN A 414 2.12 -18.43 -11.76
C ASN A 414 1.18 -19.57 -12.15
N THR A 415 1.77 -20.63 -12.71
CA THR A 415 1.06 -21.81 -13.18
C THR A 415 0.34 -22.56 -12.06
N ALA A 416 0.84 -22.55 -10.82
CA ALA A 416 0.14 -23.15 -9.68
C ALA A 416 -1.15 -22.39 -9.34
N GLY A 417 -1.19 -21.08 -9.59
CA GLY A 417 -2.39 -20.25 -9.52
C GLY A 417 -3.31 -20.33 -10.76
N ASN A 418 -3.00 -21.18 -11.75
CA ASN A 418 -3.69 -21.22 -13.05
C ASN A 418 -3.69 -19.89 -13.82
N ILE A 419 -2.65 -19.08 -13.63
CA ILE A 419 -2.48 -17.80 -14.33
C ILE A 419 -1.37 -17.93 -15.39
N SER A 420 -1.70 -17.58 -16.63
CA SER A 420 -0.75 -17.30 -17.70
C SER A 420 -0.35 -15.83 -17.62
N GLU A 421 0.80 -15.58 -17.05
CA GLU A 421 1.31 -14.24 -16.82
C GLU A 421 2.17 -13.74 -17.99
N ARG A 422 2.35 -12.43 -18.05
CA ARG A 422 3.41 -11.78 -18.82
C ARG A 422 4.03 -10.75 -17.91
N HIS A 423 5.34 -10.57 -18.02
CA HIS A 423 6.02 -9.61 -17.19
C HIS A 423 7.15 -8.88 -17.90
N PHE A 424 7.45 -7.68 -17.44
CA PHE A 424 8.63 -6.93 -17.87
C PHE A 424 9.30 -6.24 -16.68
N PHE A 425 10.53 -6.65 -16.38
CA PHE A 425 11.35 -6.01 -15.35
C PHE A 425 11.99 -4.71 -15.86
N TYR A 426 12.36 -3.81 -14.96
CA TYR A 426 13.31 -2.74 -15.28
C TYR A 426 14.69 -3.36 -15.62
N PRO A 427 15.41 -2.87 -16.65
CA PRO A 427 15.09 -1.70 -17.48
C PRO A 427 14.20 -1.99 -18.69
N GLU A 428 13.95 -3.25 -19.00
CA GLU A 428 13.23 -3.66 -20.22
C GLU A 428 11.80 -3.11 -20.30
N GLY A 429 11.03 -3.16 -19.22
CA GLY A 429 9.61 -2.75 -19.22
C GLY A 429 9.36 -1.32 -19.68
N ALA A 430 10.34 -0.44 -19.48
CA ALA A 430 10.27 0.95 -19.93
C ALA A 430 10.17 1.11 -21.47
N THR A 431 10.58 0.11 -22.25
CA THR A 431 10.59 0.20 -23.73
C THR A 431 9.49 -0.64 -24.38
N LYS A 432 8.56 -1.20 -23.59
CA LYS A 432 7.58 -2.21 -24.05
C LYS A 432 6.20 -1.66 -24.36
N LYS A 433 6.05 -0.36 -24.64
CA LYS A 433 4.75 0.29 -24.95
C LYS A 433 3.88 -0.54 -25.90
N ASP A 434 4.39 -0.84 -27.09
CA ASP A 434 3.62 -1.55 -28.12
C ASP A 434 3.28 -2.99 -27.70
N SER A 435 4.21 -3.67 -27.02
CA SER A 435 3.96 -5.02 -26.50
C SER A 435 2.87 -5.01 -25.43
N ILE A 436 2.89 -4.02 -24.53
CA ILE A 436 1.90 -3.86 -23.47
C ILE A 436 0.52 -3.54 -24.07
N LEU A 437 0.42 -2.57 -24.98
CA LEU A 437 -0.85 -2.23 -25.64
C LEU A 437 -1.43 -3.42 -26.43
N LYS A 438 -0.56 -4.21 -27.08
CA LYS A 438 -0.95 -5.45 -27.74
C LYS A 438 -1.51 -6.47 -26.74
N LEU A 439 -0.82 -6.73 -25.63
CA LEU A 439 -1.27 -7.67 -24.60
C LEU A 439 -2.62 -7.24 -23.99
N ILE A 440 -2.79 -5.95 -23.70
CA ILE A 440 -4.07 -5.42 -23.20
C ILE A 440 -5.19 -5.67 -24.23
N THR A 441 -4.91 -5.41 -25.51
CA THR A 441 -5.87 -5.63 -26.60
C THR A 441 -6.23 -7.11 -26.79
N GLU A 442 -5.29 -8.03 -26.57
CA GLU A 442 -5.49 -9.49 -26.63
C GLU A 442 -6.29 -10.05 -25.43
N GLY A 443 -6.51 -9.23 -24.40
CA GLY A 443 -7.33 -9.57 -23.23
C GLY A 443 -6.49 -10.03 -22.04
N LEU A 444 -6.65 -9.31 -20.93
CA LEU A 444 -6.04 -9.58 -19.62
C LEU A 444 -7.11 -9.40 -18.53
N SER A 445 -7.00 -10.16 -17.44
CA SER A 445 -7.85 -9.98 -16.25
C SER A 445 -7.21 -9.12 -15.18
N PHE A 446 -5.88 -9.10 -15.13
CA PHE A 446 -5.13 -8.35 -14.14
C PHE A 446 -3.94 -7.64 -14.75
N ILE A 447 -3.75 -6.37 -14.40
CA ILE A 447 -2.57 -5.59 -14.79
C ILE A 447 -2.01 -4.90 -13.54
N ASN A 448 -0.73 -5.11 -13.24
CA ASN A 448 -0.03 -4.33 -12.23
C ASN A 448 1.17 -3.58 -12.82
N TYR A 449 1.13 -2.26 -12.69
CA TYR A 449 2.23 -1.38 -13.04
C TYR A 449 2.89 -0.85 -11.77
N THR A 450 4.23 -0.84 -11.74
CA THR A 450 5.01 -0.15 -10.71
C THR A 450 6.03 0.78 -11.37
N GLY A 451 6.00 2.07 -11.02
CA GLY A 451 6.92 3.05 -11.60
C GLY A 451 6.48 4.49 -11.39
N HIS A 452 6.73 5.34 -12.39
CA HIS A 452 6.38 6.75 -12.39
C HIS A 452 5.14 6.99 -13.25
N GLY A 453 4.14 7.66 -12.66
CA GLY A 453 2.94 8.10 -13.37
C GLY A 453 2.72 9.60 -13.31
N SER A 454 1.75 10.05 -14.09
CA SER A 454 1.11 11.35 -13.95
C SER A 454 -0.39 11.18 -14.12
N GLN A 455 -1.14 12.27 -13.94
CA GLN A 455 -2.57 12.34 -14.25
C GLN A 455 -2.91 11.94 -15.71
N PHE A 456 -1.93 11.92 -16.62
CA PHE A 456 -2.13 11.59 -18.03
C PHE A 456 -1.73 10.17 -18.43
N GLY A 457 -1.07 9.40 -17.55
CA GLY A 457 -0.68 8.01 -17.82
C GLY A 457 0.63 7.56 -17.18
N TRP A 458 1.15 6.41 -17.63
CA TRP A 458 2.40 5.82 -17.16
C TRP A 458 3.59 6.43 -17.91
N LEU A 459 4.34 7.31 -17.23
CA LEU A 459 5.25 8.29 -17.87
C LEU A 459 6.33 7.65 -18.73
N HIS A 460 7.15 6.77 -18.17
CA HIS A 460 8.34 6.28 -18.87
C HIS A 460 8.08 5.11 -19.81
N VAL A 461 6.94 4.43 -19.67
CA VAL A 461 6.43 3.47 -20.66
C VAL A 461 5.71 4.23 -21.79
N ASP A 462 5.44 5.53 -21.58
CA ASP A 462 4.75 6.44 -22.49
C ASP A 462 3.35 5.97 -22.89
N ILE A 463 2.64 5.24 -22.01
CA ILE A 463 1.23 4.88 -22.23
C ILE A 463 0.35 6.00 -21.69
N LYS A 464 -0.37 6.69 -22.58
CA LYS A 464 -1.17 7.88 -22.27
C LYS A 464 -2.66 7.60 -22.34
N SER A 465 -3.44 8.48 -21.73
CA SER A 465 -4.91 8.46 -21.80
C SER A 465 -5.46 8.43 -23.23
N SER A 466 -4.75 9.01 -24.21
CA SER A 466 -5.10 8.93 -25.63
C SER A 466 -4.97 7.52 -26.21
N ASP A 467 -4.00 6.74 -25.74
CA ASP A 467 -3.74 5.38 -26.22
C ASP A 467 -4.87 4.41 -25.81
N ILE A 468 -5.53 4.70 -24.69
CA ILE A 468 -6.66 3.90 -24.17
C ILE A 468 -7.81 3.84 -25.18
N ARG A 469 -8.00 4.89 -25.99
CA ARG A 469 -9.04 4.94 -27.03
C ARG A 469 -8.79 3.98 -28.18
N LEU A 470 -7.57 3.44 -28.31
CA LEU A 470 -7.16 2.53 -29.38
C LEU A 470 -7.32 1.05 -28.99
N LEU A 471 -7.57 0.76 -27.72
CA LEU A 471 -7.70 -0.61 -27.22
C LEU A 471 -8.95 -1.29 -27.78
N LYS A 472 -8.83 -2.57 -28.14
CA LYS A 472 -9.91 -3.38 -28.74
C LYS A 472 -10.32 -4.58 -27.89
N ASN A 473 -10.05 -4.53 -26.59
CA ASN A 473 -10.37 -5.58 -25.61
C ASN A 473 -11.84 -5.55 -25.16
N GLN A 474 -12.76 -5.48 -26.12
CA GLN A 474 -14.19 -5.55 -25.84
C GLN A 474 -14.50 -6.87 -25.13
N ASN A 475 -15.31 -6.82 -24.07
CA ASN A 475 -15.67 -7.96 -23.23
C ASN A 475 -14.48 -8.63 -22.51
N MET A 476 -13.33 -7.96 -22.39
CA MET A 476 -12.11 -8.46 -21.72
C MET A 476 -11.53 -7.35 -20.84
N TYR A 477 -12.22 -7.07 -19.74
CA TYR A 477 -11.93 -5.90 -18.89
C TYR A 477 -10.98 -6.27 -17.74
N PRO A 478 -9.74 -5.76 -17.72
CA PRO A 478 -8.81 -6.04 -16.64
C PRO A 478 -9.13 -5.22 -15.39
N PHE A 479 -8.84 -5.78 -14.22
CA PHE A 479 -8.56 -5.02 -13.01
C PHE A 479 -7.12 -4.51 -13.05
N ILE A 480 -6.93 -3.22 -12.79
CA ILE A 480 -5.62 -2.55 -12.93
C ILE A 480 -5.21 -1.95 -11.59
N ILE A 481 -4.01 -2.32 -11.11
CA ILE A 481 -3.35 -1.66 -9.98
C ILE A 481 -2.16 -0.85 -10.52
N SER A 482 -2.18 0.46 -10.30
CA SER A 482 -1.14 1.38 -10.74
C SER A 482 -0.39 1.95 -9.55
N ASN A 483 0.77 1.39 -9.22
CA ASN A 483 1.69 1.92 -8.20
C ASN A 483 2.60 2.99 -8.84
N ALA A 484 1.99 4.12 -9.23
CA ALA A 484 2.59 5.14 -10.08
C ALA A 484 2.83 6.48 -9.38
#